data_AF-A0A914N808-F1
#
_entry.id   AF-A0A914N808-F1
#
_cell.length_a   1.000
_cell.length_b   1.000
_cell.length_c   1.000
_cell.angle_alpha   90.00
_cell.angle_beta   90.00
_cell.angle_gamma   90.00
#
_symmetry.space_group_name_H-M   'P 1'
#
loop_
_entity.id
_entity.type
_entity.pdbx_description
1 polymer ?
#
loop_
_entity_poly.entity_id
_entity_poly.type
_entity_poly.pdbx_seq_one_letter_code
_entity_poly.pdbx_strand_id
1 'polypeptide(L)'
;MSGFSEFTMRERLMKLTNTTHSIQTLSMWILHHQKKNADAILDTWLKEVRSITDSERLLSLMNLANDVIQNARKKAPAFMNVFYEVLQPAVRELQPSPWLRHCSKPGFFDL
;
A
#
# COMPACT_ATOMS: atom_id res chain seq x y z
N MET A 1 -14.06 -15.41 -0.81
CA MET A 1 -13.43 -14.13 -0.44
C MET A 1 -14.48 -13.04 -0.53
N SER A 2 -14.50 -12.07 0.40
CA SER A 2 -15.43 -10.94 0.31
C SER A 2 -15.19 -10.17 -0.99
N GLY A 3 -16.26 -9.71 -1.65
CA GLY A 3 -16.15 -8.92 -2.88
C GLY A 3 -15.46 -7.57 -2.65
N PHE A 4 -15.00 -6.95 -3.74
CA PHE A 4 -14.40 -5.61 -3.71
C PHE A 4 -15.48 -4.53 -3.68
N SER A 5 -15.27 -3.53 -2.83
CA SER A 5 -15.86 -2.20 -2.91
C SER A 5 -14.89 -1.22 -2.26
N GLU A 6 -14.95 0.07 -2.63
CA GLU A 6 -14.14 1.11 -1.98
C GLU A 6 -14.37 1.15 -0.46
N PHE A 7 -15.61 0.96 -0.02
CA PHE A 7 -15.96 0.85 1.40
C PHE A 7 -15.23 -0.32 2.07
N THR A 8 -15.27 -1.52 1.47
CA THR A 8 -14.57 -2.69 2.01
C THR A 8 -13.06 -2.50 2.03
N MET A 9 -12.50 -1.83 1.00
CA MET A 9 -11.08 -1.49 0.95
C MET A 9 -10.70 -0.55 2.11
N ARG A 10 -11.46 0.53 2.32
CA ARG A 10 -11.23 1.47 3.42
C ARG A 10 -11.31 0.80 4.78
N GLU A 11 -12.36 0.00 5.02
CA GLU A 11 -12.52 -0.78 6.27
C GLU A 11 -11.32 -1.69 6.54
N ARG A 12 -10.78 -2.32 5.50
CA ARG A 12 -9.59 -3.18 5.61
C ARG A 12 -8.32 -2.37 5.89
N LEU A 13 -8.16 -1.20 5.28
CA LEU A 13 -7.04 -0.29 5.55
C LEU A 13 -7.12 0.31 6.97
N MET A 14 -8.32 0.57 7.49
CA MET A 14 -8.51 1.04 8.86
C MET A 14 -8.15 -0.03 9.90
N LYS A 15 -8.41 -1.31 9.61
CA LYS A 15 -8.10 -2.45 10.48
C LYS A 15 -6.70 -3.02 10.27
N LEU A 16 -5.93 -2.47 9.33
CA LEU A 16 -4.57 -2.90 9.06
C LEU A 16 -3.69 -2.67 10.29
N THR A 17 -2.88 -3.67 10.63
CA THR A 17 -1.88 -3.58 11.69
C THR A 17 -0.50 -3.86 11.10
N ASN A 18 0.55 -3.44 11.80
CA ASN A 18 1.93 -3.64 11.35
C ASN A 18 2.44 -5.10 11.48
N THR A 19 1.54 -6.07 11.68
CA THR A 19 1.90 -7.49 11.76
C THR A 19 2.00 -8.10 10.38
N THR A 20 2.97 -8.98 10.15
CA THR A 20 3.17 -9.68 8.88
C THR A 20 1.89 -10.36 8.40
N HIS A 21 1.15 -11.00 9.29
CA HIS A 21 -0.10 -11.69 8.95
C HIS A 21 -1.18 -10.74 8.43
N SER A 22 -1.38 -9.58 9.09
CA SER A 22 -2.37 -8.58 8.66
C SER A 22 -2.02 -8.00 7.29
N ILE A 23 -0.74 -7.65 7.09
CA ILE A 23 -0.22 -7.13 5.82
C ILE A 23 -0.39 -8.15 4.68
N GLN A 24 0.07 -9.39 4.87
CA GLN A 24 -0.01 -10.43 3.84
C GLN A 24 -1.45 -10.78 3.47
N THR A 25 -2.34 -10.84 4.47
CA THR A 25 -3.76 -11.13 4.24
C THR A 25 -4.41 -10.06 3.36
N LEU A 26 -4.16 -8.79 3.65
CA LEU A 26 -4.70 -7.69 2.83
C LEU A 26 -4.02 -7.60 1.47
N SER A 27 -2.72 -7.81 1.39
CA SER A 27 -1.96 -7.84 0.13
C SER A 27 -2.50 -8.90 -0.84
N MET A 28 -2.70 -10.13 -0.36
CA MET A 28 -3.28 -11.20 -1.17
C MET A 28 -4.70 -10.87 -1.64
N TRP A 29 -5.51 -10.23 -0.79
CA TRP A 29 -6.84 -9.80 -1.15
C TRP A 29 -6.82 -8.68 -2.23
N ILE A 30 -5.90 -7.72 -2.12
CA ILE A 30 -5.68 -6.67 -3.13
C ILE A 30 -5.28 -7.30 -4.47
N LEU A 31 -4.29 -8.19 -4.49
CA LEU A 31 -3.81 -8.83 -5.70
C LEU A 31 -4.87 -9.70 -6.38
N HIS A 32 -5.78 -10.28 -5.61
CA HIS A 32 -6.93 -11.01 -6.17
C HIS A 32 -7.90 -10.08 -6.91
N HIS A 33 -8.08 -8.84 -6.44
CA HIS A 33 -9.08 -7.91 -6.98
C HIS A 33 -8.53 -6.88 -7.97
N GLN A 34 -7.20 -6.71 -8.07
CA GLN A 34 -6.57 -5.66 -8.87
C GLN A 34 -7.02 -5.64 -10.33
N LYS A 35 -7.21 -6.81 -10.95
CA LYS A 35 -7.48 -6.92 -12.40
C LYS A 35 -8.70 -6.11 -12.85
N LYS A 36 -9.68 -5.92 -11.97
CA LYS A 36 -10.91 -5.16 -12.25
C LYS A 36 -11.00 -3.85 -11.49
N ASN A 37 -10.14 -3.61 -10.50
CA ASN A 37 -10.31 -2.56 -9.50
C ASN A 37 -9.02 -1.78 -9.22
N ALA A 38 -8.02 -1.84 -10.10
CA ALA A 38 -6.72 -1.23 -9.89
C ALA A 38 -6.82 0.25 -9.50
N ASP A 39 -7.57 1.04 -10.28
CA ASP A 39 -7.71 2.49 -10.05
C ASP A 39 -8.34 2.79 -8.68
N ALA A 40 -9.43 2.10 -8.34
CA ALA A 40 -10.12 2.27 -7.05
C ALA A 40 -9.24 1.85 -5.86
N ILE A 41 -8.44 0.79 -6.01
CA ILE A 41 -7.49 0.34 -4.99
C ILE A 41 -6.42 1.41 -4.76
N LEU A 42 -5.80 1.90 -5.83
CA LEU A 42 -4.70 2.87 -5.75
C LEU A 42 -5.19 4.21 -5.21
N ASP A 43 -6.33 4.70 -5.69
CA ASP A 43 -6.94 5.95 -5.22
C ASP A 43 -7.34 5.86 -3.75
N THR A 44 -7.95 4.76 -3.32
CA THR A 44 -8.31 4.58 -1.90
C THR A 44 -7.07 4.52 -1.01
N TRP A 45 -6.04 3.77 -1.41
CA TRP A 45 -4.77 3.71 -0.65
C TRP A 45 -4.11 5.09 -0.57
N LEU A 46 -4.05 5.83 -1.69
CA LEU A 46 -3.43 7.15 -1.75
C LEU A 46 -4.18 8.17 -0.87
N LYS A 47 -5.51 8.16 -0.89
CA LYS A 47 -6.34 9.02 -0.02
C LYS A 47 -6.05 8.75 1.46
N GLU A 48 -5.96 7.48 1.86
CA GLU A 48 -5.62 7.13 3.24
C GLU A 48 -4.21 7.61 3.62
N VAL A 49 -3.21 7.39 2.76
CA VAL A 49 -1.82 7.85 2.95
C VAL A 49 -1.73 9.38 3.11
N ARG A 50 -2.48 10.13 2.31
CA ARG A 50 -2.49 11.61 2.40
C ARG A 50 -3.26 12.14 3.60
N SER A 51 -4.19 11.36 4.14
CA SER A 51 -5.02 11.76 5.29
C SER A 51 -4.36 11.48 6.65
N ILE A 52 -3.37 10.58 6.71
CA ILE A 52 -2.83 10.10 7.97
C ILE A 52 -1.65 10.95 8.46
N THR A 53 -1.72 11.37 9.72
CA THR A 53 -0.63 12.05 10.44
C THR A 53 0.09 11.12 11.41
N ASP A 54 -0.56 10.02 11.79
CA ASP A 54 -0.01 8.99 12.65
C ASP A 54 1.08 8.17 11.93
N SER A 55 2.27 8.15 12.51
CA SER A 55 3.45 7.55 11.89
C SER A 55 3.40 6.02 11.86
N GLU A 56 2.76 5.36 12.84
CA GLU A 56 2.66 3.90 12.90
C GLU A 56 1.66 3.36 11.86
N ARG A 57 0.53 4.04 11.70
CA ARG A 57 -0.46 3.73 10.67
C ARG A 57 0.10 3.98 9.28
N LEU A 58 0.84 5.08 9.09
CA LEU A 58 1.53 5.34 7.84
C LEU A 58 2.55 4.25 7.52
N LEU A 59 3.40 3.86 8.48
CA LEU A 59 4.32 2.73 8.31
C LEU A 59 3.59 1.43 7.91
N SER A 60 2.44 1.15 8.52
CA SER A 60 1.63 -0.03 8.16
C SER A 60 1.13 0.04 6.70
N LEU A 61 0.68 1.20 6.23
CA LEU A 61 0.25 1.43 4.84
C LEU A 61 1.42 1.31 3.85
N MET A 62 2.61 1.76 4.22
CA MET A 62 3.83 1.61 3.40
C MET A 62 4.29 0.16 3.34
N ASN A 63 4.24 -0.56 4.46
CA ASN A 63 4.55 -2.00 4.49
C ASN A 63 3.57 -2.81 3.64
N LEU A 64 2.29 -2.44 3.61
CA LEU A 64 1.32 -3.01 2.69
C LEU A 64 1.69 -2.74 1.22
N ALA A 65 1.99 -1.50 0.86
CA ALA A 65 2.38 -1.14 -0.51
C ALA A 65 3.60 -1.95 -0.97
N ASN A 66 4.61 -2.06 -0.10
CA ASN A 66 5.80 -2.86 -0.36
C ASN A 66 5.44 -4.35 -0.60
N ASP A 67 4.68 -4.98 0.29
CA ASP A 67 4.31 -6.40 0.13
C ASP A 67 3.48 -6.63 -1.14
N VAL A 68 2.55 -5.74 -1.47
CA VAL A 68 1.75 -5.80 -2.69
C VAL A 68 2.64 -5.70 -3.92
N ILE A 69 3.55 -4.73 -3.99
CA ILE A 69 4.44 -4.51 -5.13
C ILE A 69 5.38 -5.69 -5.34
N GLN A 70 6.00 -6.18 -4.26
CA GLN A 70 6.89 -7.34 -4.31
C GLN A 70 6.17 -8.60 -4.84
N ASN A 71 4.95 -8.86 -4.35
CA ASN A 71 4.15 -10.00 -4.80
C ASN A 71 3.56 -9.80 -6.22
N ALA A 72 3.26 -8.55 -6.61
CA ALA A 72 2.77 -8.20 -7.95
C ALA A 72 3.84 -8.40 -9.02
N ARG A 73 5.14 -8.26 -8.71
CA ARG A 73 6.25 -8.43 -9.67
C ARG A 73 6.13 -9.71 -10.51
N LYS A 74 5.73 -10.82 -9.89
CA LYS A 74 5.56 -12.12 -10.57
C LYS A 74 4.15 -12.35 -11.09
N LYS A 75 3.12 -11.85 -10.39
CA LYS A 75 1.71 -12.20 -10.64
C LYS A 75 0.94 -11.19 -11.49
N ALA A 76 1.31 -9.91 -11.40
CA ALA A 76 0.60 -8.78 -11.98
C ALA A 76 1.56 -7.60 -12.25
N PRO A 77 2.53 -7.74 -13.17
CA PRO A 77 3.57 -6.73 -13.40
C PRO A 77 3.01 -5.38 -13.86
N ALA A 78 1.91 -5.36 -14.62
CA ALA A 78 1.24 -4.11 -14.99
C ALA A 78 0.71 -3.35 -13.75
N PHE A 79 0.10 -4.07 -12.81
CA PHE A 79 -0.37 -3.48 -11.55
C PHE A 79 0.78 -2.99 -10.68
N MET A 80 1.90 -3.73 -10.66
CA MET A 80 3.11 -3.30 -9.97
C MET A 80 3.61 -1.95 -10.47
N ASN A 81 3.72 -1.77 -11.80
CA ASN A 81 4.18 -0.53 -12.40
C ASN A 81 3.31 0.66 -12.03
N VAL A 82 1.98 0.54 -12.18
CA VAL A 82 1.06 1.65 -11.84
C VAL A 82 1.02 1.94 -10.34
N PHE A 83 1.20 0.93 -9.47
CA PHE A 83 1.33 1.17 -8.03
C PHE A 83 2.58 2.01 -7.77
N TYR A 84 3.71 1.66 -8.39
CA TYR A 84 4.97 2.38 -8.22
C TYR A 84 4.87 3.85 -8.67
N GLU A 85 4.18 4.12 -9.78
CA GLU A 85 3.90 5.47 -10.28
C GLU A 85 3.10 6.33 -9.30
N VAL A 86 2.17 5.72 -8.53
CA VAL A 86 1.39 6.39 -7.48
C VAL A 86 2.17 6.53 -6.17
N LEU A 87 2.97 5.52 -5.83
CA LEU A 87 3.76 5.46 -4.60
C LEU A 87 4.84 6.54 -4.56
N GLN A 88 5.58 6.73 -5.65
CA GLN A 88 6.73 7.65 -5.65
C GLN A 88 6.35 9.10 -5.34
N PRO A 89 5.33 9.72 -5.97
CA PRO A 89 4.87 11.05 -5.60
C PRO A 89 4.36 11.12 -4.16
N ALA A 90 3.61 10.11 -3.71
CA ALA A 90 3.07 10.07 -2.34
C ALA A 90 4.20 10.12 -1.29
N VAL A 91 5.28 9.35 -1.50
CA VAL A 91 6.45 9.37 -0.60
C VAL A 91 7.17 10.72 -0.62
N ARG A 92 7.25 11.39 -1.78
CA ARG A 92 7.85 12.73 -1.90
C ARG A 92 7.06 13.80 -1.16
N GLU A 93 5.73 13.75 -1.22
CA GLU A 93 4.83 14.68 -0.49
C GLU A 93 4.98 14.58 1.03
N LEU A 94 5.42 13.43 1.53
CA LEU A 94 5.60 13.18 2.95
C LEU A 94 6.96 13.68 3.48
N GLN A 95 7.83 14.27 2.65
CA GLN A 95 9.13 14.83 3.08
C GLN A 95 8.96 16.30 3.56
N PRO A 96 9.59 16.73 4.68
CA PRO A 96 10.58 16.02 5.50
C PRO A 96 9.94 15.42 6.77
N SER A 97 9.25 14.30 6.67
CA SER A 97 8.72 13.65 7.88
C SER A 97 9.83 12.92 8.67
N PRO A 98 9.87 13.06 10.01
CA PRO A 98 10.84 12.38 10.86
C PRO A 98 10.82 10.84 10.78
N TRP A 99 9.68 10.24 10.41
CA TRP A 99 9.50 8.79 10.34
C TRP A 99 10.07 8.16 9.05
N LEU A 100 10.24 8.94 7.97
CA LEU A 100 10.89 8.44 6.74
C LEU A 100 12.34 8.00 6.98
N ARG A 101 13.00 8.48 8.05
CA ARG A 101 14.31 7.96 8.49
C ARG A 101 14.32 6.46 8.79
N HIS A 102 13.19 5.88 9.19
CA HIS A 102 13.07 4.44 9.42
C HIS A 102 12.87 3.67 8.10
N CYS A 103 12.25 4.30 7.09
CA CYS A 103 12.06 3.77 5.75
C CYS A 103 13.26 3.99 4.82
N SER A 104 14.20 4.90 5.14
CA SER A 104 15.43 5.15 4.37
C SER A 104 16.49 4.05 4.51
N LYS A 105 16.16 2.89 5.07
CA LYS A 105 17.06 1.74 5.01
C LYS A 105 17.19 1.29 3.55
N PRO A 106 18.42 1.01 3.06
CA PRO A 106 18.60 0.42 1.74
C PRO A 106 17.71 -0.82 1.60
N GLY A 107 16.93 -0.92 0.53
CA GLY A 107 16.04 -2.06 0.26
C GLY A 107 14.57 -1.89 0.64
N PHE A 108 14.16 -0.77 1.28
CA PHE A 108 12.73 -0.58 1.61
C PHE A 108 11.88 -0.19 0.39
N PHE A 109 12.48 0.55 -0.55
CA PHE A 109 11.90 0.82 -1.88
C PHE A 109 12.87 0.54 -3.04
N ASP A 110 14.07 0.04 -2.75
CA ASP A 110 15.01 -0.40 -3.77
C ASP A 110 14.53 -1.77 -4.31
N LEU A 111 13.78 -1.71 -5.42
CA LEU A 111 13.30 -2.84 -6.21
C LEU A 111 14.24 -3.15 -7.38
#